data_AF-A0A9Q1C7R5-F1
#
_entry.id   AF-A0A9Q1C7R5-F1
#
_cell.length_a   1.000
_cell.length_b   1.000
_cell.length_c   1.000
_cell.angle_alpha   90.00
_cell.angle_beta   90.00
_cell.angle_gamma   90.00
#
_symmetry.space_group_name_H-M   'P 1'
#
loop_
_entity.id
_entity.type
_entity.pdbx_description
1 polymer ?
#
loop_
_entity_poly.entity_id
_entity_poly.type
_entity_poly.pdbx_seq_one_letter_code
_entity_poly.pdbx_strand_id
1 'polypeptide(L)' 'MKEMKKTYDKIEEDYPEKGSMMTHMFEQISYLRKGVVGSWKEYFSPERNEFFDKLYAEKMAGCSMTFDFEL' A
#
# COMPACT_ATOMS: atom_id res chain seq x y z
N MET A 1 5.44 -10.15 -3.04
CA MET A 1 4.63 -10.46 -1.83
C MET A 1 4.90 -11.83 -1.23
N LYS A 2 4.88 -12.95 -1.99
CA LYS A 2 5.12 -14.30 -1.43
C LYS A 2 6.41 -14.41 -0.62
N GLU A 3 7.51 -13.87 -1.14
CA GLU A 3 8.80 -13.86 -0.44
C GLU A 3 8.79 -12.99 0.83
N MET A 4 8.05 -11.87 0.82
CA MET A 4 7.96 -11.00 2.01
C MET A 4 7.12 -11.62 3.13
N LYS A 5 6.07 -12.37 2.79
CA LYS A 5 5.29 -13.12 3.77
C LYS A 5 6.16 -14.17 4.46
N LYS A 6 6.98 -14.91 3.71
CA LYS A 6 7.96 -15.85 4.27
C LYS A 6 8.93 -15.18 5.23
N THR A 7 9.37 -13.94 4.95
CA THR A 7 10.24 -13.18 5.85
C THR A 7 9.55 -12.82 7.17
N TYR A 8 8.27 -12.43 7.13
CA TYR A 8 7.48 -12.14 8.33
C TYR A 8 7.26 -13.38 9.18
N ASP A 9 6.82 -14.47 8.54
CA ASP A 9 6.59 -15.76 9.20
C ASP A 9 7.87 -16.22 9.93
N LYS A 10 9.04 -16.05 9.29
CA LYS A 10 10.34 -16.37 9.90
C LYS A 10 10.68 -15.46 11.09
N ILE A 11 10.45 -14.14 11.00
CA ILE A 11 10.73 -13.20 12.10
C ILE A 11 9.86 -13.53 13.33
N GLU A 12 8.60 -13.92 13.11
CA GLU A 12 7.70 -14.30 14.18
C GLU A 12 8.06 -15.64 14.81
N GLU A 13 8.57 -16.59 14.03
CA GLU A 13 9.14 -17.85 14.53
C GLU A 13 10.43 -17.63 15.34
N ASP A 14 11.37 -16.83 14.80
CA ASP A 14 12.67 -16.55 15.43
C ASP A 14 12.53 -15.73 16.74
N TYR A 15 11.46 -14.93 16.87
CA TYR A 15 11.24 -14.03 18.01
C TYR A 15 9.79 -14.11 18.54
N PRO A 16 9.38 -15.18 19.25
CA PRO A 16 7.98 -15.44 19.59
C PRO A 16 7.30 -14.35 20.45
N GLU A 17 8.04 -13.63 21.29
CA GLU A 17 7.46 -12.56 22.14
C GLU A 17 7.45 -11.17 21.48
N LYS A 18 8.25 -10.95 20.45
CA LYS A 18 8.47 -9.60 19.87
C LYS A 18 8.28 -9.54 18.36
N GLY A 19 8.20 -10.69 17.68
CA GLY A 19 8.13 -10.78 16.23
C GLY A 19 6.92 -10.03 15.70
N SER A 20 5.75 -10.22 16.31
CA SER A 20 4.53 -9.46 15.98
C SER A 20 4.74 -7.95 16.09
N MET A 21 5.40 -7.46 17.15
CA MET A 21 5.73 -6.03 17.29
C MET A 21 6.70 -5.54 16.20
N MET A 22 7.56 -6.41 15.68
CA MET A 22 8.52 -6.08 14.62
C MET A 22 7.89 -6.10 13.22
N THR A 23 6.81 -6.84 13.01
CA THR A 23 6.15 -7.03 11.72
C THR A 23 4.83 -6.25 11.59
N HIS A 24 4.19 -5.93 12.71
CA HIS A 24 2.88 -5.30 12.81
C HIS A 24 2.88 -4.08 13.75
N MET A 25 2.18 -3.03 13.34
CA MET A 25 1.82 -1.93 14.22
C MET A 25 0.68 -2.36 15.15
N PHE A 26 0.87 -2.15 16.45
CA PHE A 26 -0.08 -2.57 17.51
C PHE A 26 -0.48 -4.05 17.41
N GLU A 27 0.40 -4.91 16.91
CA GLU A 27 0.16 -6.36 16.71
C GLU A 27 -1.01 -6.70 15.75
N GLN A 28 -1.56 -5.73 15.04
CA GLN A 28 -2.75 -5.93 14.18
C GLN A 28 -2.52 -5.50 12.74
N ILE A 29 -1.76 -4.43 12.51
CA ILE A 29 -1.62 -3.84 11.18
C ILE A 29 -0.25 -4.19 10.63
N SER A 30 -0.19 -5.13 9.70
CA SER A 30 1.06 -5.49 9.03
C SER A 30 1.65 -4.28 8.30
N TYR A 31 2.94 -4.00 8.51
CA TYR A 31 3.62 -2.94 7.76
C TYR A 31 3.65 -3.23 6.25
N LEU A 32 3.64 -4.50 5.85
CA LEU A 32 3.60 -4.94 4.46
C LEU A 32 2.18 -5.35 4.06
N ARG A 33 1.35 -4.36 3.73
CA ARG A 33 -0.09 -4.54 3.44
C ARG A 33 -0.41 -5.40 2.21
N LYS A 34 -0.17 -4.87 0.99
CA LYS A 34 -0.50 -5.55 -0.29
C LYS A 34 0.63 -5.57 -1.30
N GLY A 35 1.51 -4.55 -1.30
CA GLY A 35 2.68 -4.48 -2.18
C GLY A 35 2.35 -4.58 -3.67
N VAL A 36 1.23 -3.98 -4.11
CA VAL A 36 0.81 -3.90 -5.52
C VAL A 36 0.40 -2.48 -5.87
N VAL A 37 0.74 -2.05 -7.08
CA VAL A 37 0.25 -0.79 -7.67
C VAL A 37 -1.17 -1.02 -8.20
N GLY A 38 -2.02 -0.01 -8.18
CA GLY A 38 -3.42 -0.12 -8.61
C GLY A 38 -4.42 -0.54 -7.52
N SER A 39 -3.98 -0.90 -6.30
CA SER A 39 -4.91 -1.29 -5.22
C SER A 39 -5.88 -0.19 -4.79
N TRP A 40 -5.69 1.06 -5.22
CA TRP A 40 -6.61 2.18 -4.98
C TRP A 40 -8.00 1.94 -5.58
N LYS A 41 -8.10 1.17 -6.68
CA LYS A 41 -9.37 0.84 -7.36
C LYS A 41 -10.35 0.07 -6.47
N GLU A 42 -9.86 -0.61 -5.45
CA GLU A 42 -10.71 -1.32 -4.48
C GLU A 42 -11.33 -0.39 -3.44
N TYR A 43 -10.77 0.81 -3.25
CA TYR A 43 -11.18 1.74 -2.18
C TYR A 43 -11.94 2.95 -2.72
N PHE A 44 -11.66 3.37 -3.96
CA PHE A 44 -12.31 4.50 -4.59
C PHE A 44 -13.64 4.06 -5.21
N SER A 45 -14.72 4.79 -4.89
CA SER A 45 -15.95 4.65 -5.68
C SER A 45 -15.77 5.38 -7.02
N PRO A 46 -16.55 5.04 -8.06
CA PRO A 46 -16.46 5.70 -9.36
C PRO A 46 -16.55 7.23 -9.25
N GLU A 47 -17.47 7.75 -8.43
CA GLU A 47 -17.69 9.18 -8.25
C GLU A 47 -16.49 9.86 -7.58
N ARG A 48 -15.85 9.18 -6.62
CA ARG A 48 -14.64 9.68 -5.95
C ARG A 48 -13.44 9.66 -6.88
N ASN A 49 -13.36 8.67 -7.76
CA ASN A 49 -12.31 8.62 -8.77
C ASN A 49 -12.44 9.78 -9.76
N GLU A 50 -13.63 10.00 -10.32
CA GLU A 50 -13.87 11.10 -11.26
C GLU A 50 -13.57 12.48 -10.63
N PHE A 51 -13.92 12.67 -9.36
CA PHE A 51 -13.59 13.88 -8.62
C PHE A 51 -12.07 14.04 -8.47
N PHE A 52 -11.38 12.97 -8.09
CA PHE A 52 -9.92 13.00 -7.89
C PHE A 52 -9.17 13.24 -9.19
N ASP A 53 -9.60 12.65 -10.31
CA ASP A 53 -9.00 12.84 -11.63
C ASP A 53 -9.03 14.32 -12.05
N LYS A 54 -10.16 15.00 -11.83
CA LYS A 54 -10.29 16.45 -12.09
C LYS A 54 -9.34 17.27 -11.22
N LEU A 55 -9.32 16.99 -9.92
CA LEU A 55 -8.45 17.68 -8.97
C LEU A 55 -6.97 17.45 -9.31
N TYR A 56 -6.60 16.23 -9.67
CA TYR A 56 -5.24 15.87 -10.05
C TYR A 56 -4.80 16.63 -11.31
N ALA A 57 -5.64 16.67 -12.35
CA ALA A 57 -5.36 17.41 -13.58
C ALA A 57 -5.14 18.91 -13.32
N GLU A 58 -5.96 19.53 -12.47
CA GLU A 58 -5.79 20.94 -12.08
C GLU A 58 -4.49 21.18 -11.31
N LYS A 59 -4.15 20.31 -10.35
CA LYS A 59 -2.97 20.49 -9.49
C LYS A 59 -1.66 20.16 -10.16
N MET A 60 -1.68 19.26 -11.14
CA MET A 60 -0.50 18.85 -11.90
C MET A 60 -0.31 19.66 -13.18
N ALA A 61 -1.19 20.61 -13.48
CA ALA A 61 -1.05 21.50 -14.62
C ALA A 61 0.30 22.24 -14.56
N GLY A 62 1.14 22.04 -15.59
CA GLY A 62 2.47 22.63 -15.68
C GLY A 62 3.61 21.78 -15.08
N CYS A 63 3.30 20.64 -14.46
CA CYS A 63 4.33 19.66 -14.06
C CYS A 63 4.74 18.79 -15.25
N SER A 64 6.04 18.48 -15.36
CA SER A 64 6.58 17.58 -16.40
C SER A 64 6.62 16.11 -15.98
N MET A 65 6.15 15.80 -14.77
CA MET A 65 6.17 14.43 -14.22
C MET A 65 4.91 13.68 -14.62
N THR A 66 5.10 12.46 -15.10
CA THR A 66 4.03 11.48 -15.36
C THR A 66 4.13 10.35 -14.35
N PHE A 67 2.97 9.86 -13.89
CA PHE A 67 2.90 8.77 -12.92
C PHE A 67 1.99 7.66 -13.46
N ASP A 68 2.42 6.41 -13.28
CA ASP A 68 1.61 5.24 -13.57
C ASP A 68 0.85 4.84 -12.30
N PHE A 69 -0.48 4.82 -12.39
CA PHE A 69 -1.36 4.44 -11.28
C PHE A 69 -1.70 2.94 -11.27
N GLU A 70 -1.16 2.20 -12.24
CA GLU A 70 -1.28 0.76 -12.45
C GLU A 70 0.02 0.20 -13.08
N LEU A 71 0.28 -1.09 -12.85
CA LEU A 71 1.43 -1.83 -13.41
C LEU A 71 0.94 -2.98 -14.28
#